data_AF-A0A9D9GIE3-F1
#
_entry.id   AF-A0A9D9GIE3-F1
#
_cell.length_a   1.000
_cell.length_b   1.000
_cell.length_c   1.000
_cell.angle_alpha   90.00
_cell.angle_beta   90.00
_cell.angle_gamma   90.00
#
_symmetry.space_group_name_H-M   'P 1'
#
loop_
_entity.id
_entity.type
_entity.pdbx_description
1 polymer ?
#
loop_
_entity_poly.entity_id
_entity_poly.type
_entity_poly.pdbx_seq_one_letter_code
_entity_poly.pdbx_strand_id
1 'polypeptide(L)'
;MEKVIEYTVAQAKGRRLRMARALTGMSRQDLHDKTGIATSTMDTWESGRVELNEKSSLRICESFRKLGIFCSAEWLLRGEGMPPHLMSDTERSMLSYDKNEESSQTNSLRKKSFNFPPFWDSDIKKELSFFLNLHDNPIFHILTEKFGNSMFDAGDCVAGVGENPQKLIGKVVILQKTNDDTCLCRLNSVTDSIAEISFCKKTPPTRVEFKKLGRILWHRKSICSNF
;
A
#
# COMPACT_ATOMS: atom_id res chain seq x y z
N MET A 1 -13.81 -9.27 34.10
CA MET A 1 -14.81 -8.38 33.49
C MET A 1 -14.12 -7.55 32.43
N GLU A 2 -14.22 -7.99 31.18
CA GLU A 2 -13.80 -7.18 30.03
C GLU A 2 -14.70 -5.95 29.96
N LYS A 3 -14.12 -4.74 30.01
CA LYS A 3 -14.88 -3.51 29.80
C LYS A 3 -15.32 -3.47 28.34
N VAL A 4 -16.61 -3.74 28.09
CA VAL A 4 -17.22 -3.42 26.81
C VAL A 4 -17.21 -1.89 26.68
N ILE A 5 -16.32 -1.37 25.83
CA ILE A 5 -16.27 0.06 25.54
C ILE A 5 -17.46 0.36 24.62
N GLU A 6 -18.53 0.92 25.16
CA GLU A 6 -19.61 1.48 24.36
C GLU A 6 -19.12 2.75 23.66
N TYR A 7 -19.16 2.74 22.32
CA TYR A 7 -18.82 3.89 21.50
C TYR A 7 -20.07 4.71 21.20
N THR A 8 -19.95 6.03 21.17
CA THR A 8 -21.01 6.89 20.63
C THR A 8 -21.19 6.63 19.13
N VAL A 9 -22.36 6.95 18.57
CA VAL A 9 -22.64 6.83 17.13
C VAL A 9 -21.59 7.57 16.29
N ALA A 10 -21.22 8.78 16.72
CA ALA A 10 -20.17 9.58 16.07
C ALA A 10 -18.79 8.91 16.14
N GLN A 11 -18.43 8.30 17.27
CA GLN A 11 -17.17 7.56 17.40
C GLN A 11 -17.16 6.28 16.55
N ALA A 12 -18.28 5.57 16.45
CA ALA A 12 -18.40 4.40 15.59
C ALA A 12 -18.20 4.76 14.10
N LYS A 13 -18.81 5.86 13.65
CA LYS A 13 -18.61 6.43 12.31
C LYS A 13 -17.15 6.84 12.08
N GLY A 14 -16.56 7.54 13.06
CA GLY A 14 -15.16 7.97 13.01
C GLY A 14 -14.17 6.81 12.89
N ARG A 15 -14.40 5.73 13.63
CA ARG A 15 -13.59 4.51 13.54
C ARG A 15 -13.67 3.88 12.14
N ARG A 16 -14.87 3.77 11.56
CA ARG A 16 -15.05 3.25 10.19
C ARG A 16 -14.35 4.10 9.15
N LEU A 17 -14.47 5.42 9.25
CA LEU A 17 -13.74 6.35 8.39
C LEU A 17 -12.22 6.18 8.50
N ARG A 18 -11.71 6.02 9.73
CA ARG A 18 -10.28 5.76 9.97
C ARG A 18 -9.81 4.45 9.34
N MET A 19 -10.63 3.40 9.37
CA MET A 19 -10.34 2.13 8.70
C MET A 19 -10.27 2.30 7.18
N ALA A 20 -11.22 3.03 6.59
CA ALA A 20 -11.20 3.33 5.16
C ALA A 20 -9.96 4.15 4.75
N ARG A 21 -9.55 5.15 5.55
CA ARG A 21 -8.28 5.87 5.31
C ARG A 21 -7.06 4.98 5.53
N ALA A 22 -7.06 4.09 6.50
CA ALA A 22 -5.92 3.20 6.72
C ALA A 22 -5.62 2.33 5.50
N LEU A 23 -6.64 1.96 4.71
CA LEU A 23 -6.47 1.23 3.45
C LEU A 23 -5.79 2.05 2.34
N THR A 24 -5.78 3.38 2.42
CA THR A 24 -4.99 4.21 1.49
C THR A 24 -3.51 4.23 1.85
N GLY A 25 -3.14 3.82 3.07
CA GLY A 25 -1.79 4.00 3.61
C GLY A 25 -1.39 5.46 3.88
N MET A 26 -2.32 6.42 3.71
CA MET A 26 -2.04 7.84 3.81
C MET A 26 -2.20 8.37 5.23
N SER A 27 -1.31 9.28 5.63
CA SER A 27 -1.56 10.15 6.78
C SER A 27 -2.72 11.11 6.48
N ARG A 28 -3.21 11.82 7.50
CA ARG A 28 -4.23 12.86 7.29
C ARG A 28 -3.69 14.00 6.41
N GLN A 29 -2.39 14.29 6.53
CA GLN A 29 -1.74 15.31 5.71
C GLN A 29 -1.69 14.87 4.25
N ASP A 30 -1.26 13.64 3.97
CA ASP A 30 -1.18 13.16 2.57
C ASP A 30 -2.58 13.11 1.93
N LEU A 31 -3.60 12.73 2.72
CA LEU A 31 -4.99 12.75 2.26
C LEU A 31 -5.48 14.18 1.99
N HIS A 32 -5.09 15.14 2.83
CA HIS A 32 -5.38 16.56 2.60
C HIS A 32 -4.77 17.03 1.28
N ASP A 33 -3.49 16.75 1.08
CA ASP A 33 -2.76 17.17 -0.12
C ASP A 33 -3.36 16.57 -1.40
N LYS A 34 -3.94 15.36 -1.32
CA LYS A 34 -4.61 14.72 -2.47
C LYS A 34 -6.08 15.04 -2.69
N THR A 35 -6.85 15.29 -1.64
CA THR A 35 -8.31 15.38 -1.72
C THR A 35 -8.85 16.77 -1.38
N GLY A 36 -8.01 17.63 -0.82
CA GLY A 36 -8.39 18.96 -0.32
C GLY A 36 -9.22 18.93 0.97
N ILE A 37 -9.41 17.77 1.59
CA ILE A 37 -10.11 17.66 2.88
C ILE A 37 -9.15 18.10 3.99
N ALA A 38 -9.51 19.13 4.76
CA ALA A 38 -8.63 19.66 5.81
C ALA A 38 -8.29 18.58 6.85
N THR A 39 -7.05 18.57 7.30
CA THR A 39 -6.56 17.63 8.32
C THR A 39 -7.36 17.71 9.62
N SER A 40 -7.78 18.92 10.01
CA SER A 40 -8.65 19.19 11.16
C SER A 40 -10.04 18.57 11.00
N THR A 41 -10.65 18.69 9.82
CA THR A 41 -11.93 18.06 9.50
C THR A 41 -11.84 16.54 9.63
N MET A 42 -10.81 15.94 9.03
CA MET A 42 -10.56 14.50 9.12
C MET A 42 -10.37 14.04 10.57
N ASP A 43 -9.59 14.79 11.37
CA ASP A 43 -9.36 14.47 12.79
C ASP A 43 -10.65 14.58 13.61
N THR A 44 -11.50 15.59 13.38
CA THR A 44 -12.79 15.73 14.08
C THR A 44 -13.77 14.63 13.74
N TRP A 45 -13.81 14.17 12.48
CA TRP A 45 -14.64 13.03 12.08
C TRP A 45 -14.11 11.71 12.65
N GLU A 46 -12.81 11.44 12.52
CA GLU A 46 -12.21 10.19 13.01
C GLU A 46 -12.25 10.04 14.54
N SER A 47 -12.18 11.15 15.27
CA SER A 47 -12.31 11.16 16.74
C SER A 47 -13.76 11.10 17.21
N GLY A 48 -14.73 11.28 16.31
CA GLY A 48 -16.16 11.37 16.66
C GLY A 48 -16.53 12.67 17.39
N ARG A 49 -15.67 13.70 17.36
CA ARG A 49 -16.02 15.04 17.87
C ARG A 49 -17.09 15.72 17.03
N VAL A 50 -17.10 15.45 15.73
CA VAL A 50 -18.15 15.86 14.80
C VAL A 50 -18.65 14.62 14.08
N GLU A 51 -19.97 14.44 14.05
CA GLU A 51 -20.58 13.30 13.40
C GLU A 51 -20.51 13.41 11.88
N LEU A 52 -20.11 12.32 11.22
CA LEU A 52 -20.13 12.23 9.76
C LEU A 52 -21.59 12.15 9.28
N ASN A 53 -22.00 13.16 8.51
CA ASN A 53 -23.32 13.21 7.87
C ASN A 53 -23.26 12.66 6.43
N GLU A 54 -24.43 12.49 5.82
CA GLU A 54 -24.57 11.89 4.48
C GLU A 54 -23.85 12.66 3.37
N LYS A 55 -23.96 13.99 3.36
CA LYS A 55 -23.24 14.83 2.40
C LYS A 55 -21.72 14.65 2.52
N SER A 56 -21.22 14.54 3.75
CA SER A 56 -19.80 14.39 4.05
C SER A 56 -19.32 12.97 3.75
N SER A 57 -20.14 11.94 4.01
CA SER A 57 -19.83 10.55 3.69
C SER A 57 -19.73 10.33 2.18
N LEU A 58 -20.65 10.89 1.39
CA LEU A 58 -20.58 10.82 -0.07
C LEU A 58 -19.33 11.51 -0.61
N ARG A 59 -19.00 12.71 -0.09
CA ARG A 59 -17.78 13.44 -0.51
C ARG A 59 -16.51 12.65 -0.23
N ILE A 60 -16.41 11.99 0.93
CA ILE A 60 -15.21 11.20 1.26
C ILE A 60 -15.18 9.87 0.48
N CYS A 61 -16.32 9.22 0.25
CA CYS A 61 -16.40 8.05 -0.63
C CYS A 61 -15.90 8.38 -2.04
N GLU A 62 -16.31 9.53 -2.59
CA GLU A 62 -15.81 10.02 -3.87
C GLU A 62 -14.30 10.28 -3.86
N SER A 63 -13.78 10.79 -2.74
CA SER A 63 -12.35 11.02 -2.58
C SER A 63 -11.57 9.69 -2.51
N PHE A 64 -12.07 8.70 -1.77
CA PHE A 64 -11.50 7.35 -1.72
C PHE A 64 -11.58 6.63 -3.06
N ARG A 65 -12.67 6.83 -3.81
CA ARG A 65 -12.85 6.30 -5.16
C ARG A 65 -11.75 6.76 -6.11
N LYS A 66 -11.41 8.06 -6.07
CA LYS A 66 -10.27 8.63 -6.82
C LYS A 66 -8.92 8.04 -6.42
N LEU A 67 -8.82 7.52 -5.20
CA LEU A 67 -7.63 6.83 -4.68
C LEU A 67 -7.67 5.31 -4.92
N GLY A 68 -8.66 4.81 -5.66
CA GLY A 68 -8.80 3.38 -5.99
C GLY A 68 -9.39 2.53 -4.87
N ILE A 69 -10.09 3.16 -3.92
CA ILE A 69 -10.79 2.48 -2.82
C ILE A 69 -12.29 2.65 -3.01
N PHE A 70 -13.01 1.54 -3.07
CA PHE A 70 -14.46 1.57 -2.94
C PHE A 70 -14.80 1.66 -1.46
N CYS A 71 -15.79 2.48 -1.10
CA CYS A 71 -16.39 2.48 0.23
C CYS A 71 -17.82 2.99 0.07
N SER A 72 -18.81 2.28 0.62
CA SER A 72 -20.19 2.77 0.57
C SER A 72 -20.47 3.78 1.68
N ALA A 73 -21.38 4.72 1.43
CA ALA A 73 -21.78 5.71 2.41
C ALA A 73 -22.56 5.07 3.56
N GLU A 74 -23.37 4.05 3.25
CA GLU A 74 -24.11 3.21 4.20
C GLU A 74 -23.15 2.55 5.17
N TRP A 75 -22.00 2.06 4.68
CA TRP A 75 -21.02 1.41 5.53
C TRP A 75 -20.36 2.42 6.45
N LEU A 76 -19.98 3.61 5.95
CA LEU A 76 -19.43 4.67 6.81
C LEU A 76 -20.44 5.12 7.88
N LEU A 77 -21.71 5.30 7.52
CA LEU A 77 -22.71 5.87 8.41
C LEU A 77 -23.29 4.86 9.40
N ARG A 78 -23.53 3.62 8.96
CA ARG A 78 -24.28 2.59 9.72
C ARG A 78 -23.50 1.31 9.93
N GLY A 79 -22.44 1.07 9.16
CA GLY A 79 -21.72 -0.21 9.14
C GLY A 79 -22.42 -1.27 8.30
N GLU A 80 -23.42 -0.86 7.51
CA GLU A 80 -24.22 -1.71 6.63
C GLU A 80 -23.77 -1.53 5.18
N GLY A 81 -23.88 -2.57 4.37
CA GLY A 81 -23.40 -2.54 2.99
C GLY A 81 -21.90 -2.85 2.88
N MET A 82 -21.26 -2.41 1.80
CA MET A 82 -19.95 -2.93 1.42
C MET A 82 -18.82 -2.18 2.15
N PRO A 83 -17.99 -2.90 2.94
CA PRO A 83 -16.85 -2.30 3.62
C PRO A 83 -15.83 -1.76 2.63
N PRO A 84 -14.92 -0.89 3.09
CA PRO A 84 -13.92 -0.31 2.24
C PRO A 84 -12.98 -1.40 1.74
N HIS A 85 -12.76 -1.44 0.44
CA HIS A 85 -11.90 -2.42 -0.22
C HIS A 85 -11.30 -1.83 -1.50
N LEU A 86 -10.33 -2.54 -2.05
CA LEU A 86 -9.66 -2.12 -3.28
C LEU A 86 -10.59 -2.32 -4.47
N MET A 87 -10.75 -1.27 -5.29
CA MET A 87 -11.60 -1.36 -6.47
C MET A 87 -11.03 -2.32 -7.51
N SER A 88 -11.85 -3.27 -7.94
CA SER A 88 -11.60 -4.14 -9.09
C SER A 88 -11.61 -3.35 -10.41
N ASP A 89 -11.01 -3.94 -11.45
CA ASP A 89 -11.06 -3.37 -12.80
C ASP A 89 -12.49 -3.23 -13.32
N THR A 90 -13.37 -4.16 -12.93
CA THR A 90 -14.80 -4.12 -13.25
C THR A 90 -15.47 -2.90 -12.63
N GLU A 91 -15.26 -2.63 -11.34
CA GLU A 91 -15.85 -1.47 -10.66
C GLU A 91 -15.30 -0.16 -11.21
N ARG A 92 -14.00 -0.10 -11.53
CA ARG A 92 -13.40 1.08 -12.19
C ARG A 92 -14.02 1.33 -13.56
N SER A 93 -14.27 0.27 -14.34
CA SER A 93 -14.83 0.35 -15.69
C SER A 93 -16.31 0.70 -15.67
N MET A 94 -17.09 0.17 -14.72
CA MET A 94 -18.49 0.52 -14.51
C MET A 94 -18.68 2.00 -14.16
N LEU A 95 -17.69 2.62 -13.51
CA LEU A 95 -17.72 4.02 -13.09
C LEU A 95 -17.26 5.02 -14.15
N SER A 96 -16.61 4.57 -15.22
CA SER A 96 -16.25 5.42 -16.36
C SER A 96 -17.40 5.67 -17.34
N TYR A 97 -18.53 4.97 -17.17
CA TYR A 97 -19.64 4.99 -18.14
C TYR A 97 -20.68 6.10 -17.92
N ASP A 98 -20.57 6.90 -16.85
CA ASP A 98 -21.66 7.80 -16.44
C ASP A 98 -21.34 9.30 -16.47
N LYS A 99 -20.30 9.74 -17.21
CA LYS A 99 -20.06 11.17 -17.49
C LYS A 99 -19.43 11.43 -18.86
N ASN A 100 -20.26 11.51 -19.90
CA ASN A 100 -20.08 12.44 -21.02
C ASN A 100 -20.62 13.80 -20.53
N GLU A 101 -20.08 15.00 -20.72
CA GLU A 101 -18.96 15.68 -21.38
C GLU A 101 -18.62 16.83 -20.40
N GLU A 102 -17.43 17.38 -20.26
CA GLU A 102 -16.68 18.18 -21.23
C GLU A 102 -15.35 18.59 -20.54
N SER A 103 -14.33 18.88 -21.33
CA SER A 103 -13.02 19.45 -20.95
C SER A 103 -11.98 18.50 -20.31
N SER A 104 -11.20 17.92 -21.22
CA SER A 104 -9.74 18.11 -21.29
C SER A 104 -8.86 17.55 -20.16
N GLN A 105 -8.05 16.55 -20.55
CA GLN A 105 -6.73 16.24 -20.00
C GLN A 105 -6.67 15.98 -18.49
N THR A 106 -6.89 14.72 -18.08
CA THR A 106 -6.22 14.24 -16.85
C THR A 106 -5.53 12.90 -17.11
N ASN A 107 -4.21 13.01 -17.21
CA ASN A 107 -3.18 11.99 -17.04
C ASN A 107 -3.58 10.53 -17.31
N SER A 108 -3.31 10.10 -18.55
CA SER A 108 -2.73 8.78 -18.78
C SER A 108 -1.52 8.62 -17.85
N LEU A 109 -1.74 8.06 -16.65
CA LEU A 109 -0.68 7.45 -15.89
C LEU A 109 -0.09 6.41 -16.83
N ARG A 110 1.11 6.69 -17.35
CA ARG A 110 1.92 5.71 -18.10
C ARG A 110 1.92 4.44 -17.26
N LYS A 111 1.07 3.47 -17.61
CA LYS A 111 1.05 2.15 -16.96
C LYS A 111 2.46 1.61 -17.15
N LYS A 112 3.23 1.56 -16.07
CA LYS A 112 4.51 0.86 -16.09
C LYS A 112 4.15 -0.60 -16.30
N SER A 113 4.52 -1.15 -17.46
CA SER A 113 4.35 -2.57 -17.74
C SER A 113 5.36 -3.33 -16.90
N PHE A 114 4.89 -4.17 -15.98
CA PHE A 114 5.73 -5.03 -15.16
C PHE A 114 5.54 -6.47 -15.61
N ASN A 115 6.65 -7.17 -15.85
CA ASN A 115 6.62 -8.59 -16.16
C ASN A 115 6.46 -9.37 -14.86
N PHE A 116 5.28 -9.95 -14.64
CA PHE A 116 5.01 -10.84 -13.52
C PHE A 116 5.20 -12.30 -13.93
N PRO A 117 5.60 -13.20 -13.01
CA PRO A 117 5.59 -14.63 -13.29
C PRO A 117 4.21 -15.10 -13.76
N PRO A 118 4.14 -15.96 -14.80
CA PRO A 118 2.87 -16.34 -15.42
C PRO A 118 1.94 -17.06 -14.44
N PHE A 119 2.51 -17.85 -13.53
CA PHE A 119 1.81 -18.69 -12.56
C PHE A 119 1.32 -17.96 -11.29
N TRP A 120 1.61 -16.67 -11.15
CA TRP A 120 1.13 -15.91 -10.00
C TRP A 120 -0.39 -15.68 -10.04
N ASP A 121 -1.00 -15.71 -8.86
CA ASP A 121 -2.41 -15.40 -8.66
C ASP A 121 -2.75 -14.02 -9.24
N SER A 122 -3.90 -13.94 -9.92
CA SER A 122 -4.46 -12.71 -10.50
C SER A 122 -4.61 -11.61 -9.45
N ASP A 123 -4.98 -11.97 -8.23
CA ASP A 123 -5.21 -11.00 -7.16
C ASP A 123 -3.89 -10.46 -6.60
N ILE A 124 -2.87 -11.30 -6.44
CA ILE A 124 -1.51 -10.86 -6.07
C ILE A 124 -0.93 -9.94 -7.16
N LYS A 125 -1.13 -10.28 -8.44
CA LYS A 125 -0.69 -9.44 -9.57
C LYS A 125 -1.36 -8.07 -9.56
N LYS A 126 -2.67 -8.01 -9.31
CA LYS A 126 -3.43 -6.76 -9.23
C LYS A 126 -2.96 -5.89 -8.07
N GLU A 127 -2.81 -6.48 -6.88
CA GLU A 127 -2.33 -5.76 -5.70
C GLU A 127 -0.93 -5.20 -5.90
N LEU A 128 -0.01 -6.03 -6.41
CA LEU A 128 1.34 -5.57 -6.67
C LEU A 128 1.38 -4.50 -7.76
N SER A 129 0.62 -4.68 -8.85
CA SER A 129 0.48 -3.66 -9.89
C SER A 129 -0.02 -2.34 -9.32
N PHE A 130 -0.98 -2.38 -8.41
CA PHE A 130 -1.47 -1.20 -7.72
C PHE A 130 -0.38 -0.56 -6.88
N PHE A 131 0.33 -1.32 -6.04
CA PHE A 131 1.45 -0.83 -5.23
C PHE A 131 2.51 -0.14 -6.10
N LEU A 132 2.91 -0.76 -7.21
CA LEU A 132 3.92 -0.24 -8.13
C LEU A 132 3.47 1.01 -8.89
N ASN A 133 2.17 1.23 -9.06
CA ASN A 133 1.64 2.45 -9.68
C ASN A 133 1.34 3.55 -8.66
N LEU A 134 1.06 3.20 -7.41
CA LEU A 134 0.72 4.14 -6.34
C LEU A 134 1.96 4.86 -5.77
N HIS A 135 3.07 4.15 -5.65
CA HIS A 135 4.26 4.68 -4.99
C HIS A 135 5.29 5.23 -5.97
N ASP A 136 5.86 6.39 -5.63
CA ASP A 136 7.04 6.92 -6.30
C ASP A 136 8.25 6.04 -5.99
N ASN A 137 9.01 5.69 -7.03
CA ASN A 137 10.18 4.83 -6.93
C ASN A 137 9.89 3.49 -6.19
N PRO A 138 9.03 2.62 -6.72
CA PRO A 138 8.70 1.33 -6.11
C PRO A 138 9.73 0.25 -6.48
N ILE A 139 9.88 -0.76 -5.65
CA ILE A 139 10.75 -1.92 -5.88
C ILE A 139 10.06 -3.16 -5.31
N PHE A 140 10.20 -4.31 -5.97
CA PHE A 140 9.70 -5.57 -5.45
C PHE A 140 10.71 -6.68 -5.68
N HIS A 141 10.57 -7.75 -4.90
CA HIS A 141 11.39 -8.94 -5.01
C HIS A 141 10.55 -10.18 -4.73
N ILE A 142 10.89 -11.27 -5.41
CA ILE A 142 10.28 -12.58 -5.26
C ILE A 142 11.31 -13.47 -4.60
N LEU A 143 10.96 -14.02 -3.45
CA LEU A 143 11.85 -14.90 -2.74
C LEU A 143 11.92 -16.25 -3.47
N THR A 144 13.12 -16.66 -3.83
CA THR A 144 13.39 -18.00 -4.38
C THR A 144 13.70 -19.02 -3.28
N GLU A 145 14.18 -18.55 -2.13
CA GLU A 145 14.52 -19.36 -0.96
C GLU A 145 14.04 -18.68 0.33
N LYS A 146 13.87 -19.47 1.41
CA LYS A 146 13.49 -18.95 2.73
C LYS A 146 14.55 -17.96 3.24
N PHE A 147 14.11 -16.82 3.73
CA PHE A 147 15.01 -15.82 4.28
C PHE A 147 15.33 -16.08 5.76
N GLY A 148 16.20 -17.05 6.02
CA GLY A 148 16.73 -17.34 7.35
C GLY A 148 15.62 -17.73 8.32
N ASN A 149 15.72 -17.26 9.57
CA ASN A 149 14.67 -17.47 10.59
C ASN A 149 13.63 -16.35 10.59
N SER A 150 13.40 -15.69 9.46
CA SER A 150 12.38 -14.64 9.33
C SER A 150 11.01 -15.20 8.95
N MET A 151 10.03 -14.31 8.80
CA MET A 151 8.68 -14.62 8.34
C MET A 151 8.54 -14.78 6.81
N PHE A 152 9.63 -14.61 6.05
CA PHE A 152 9.60 -14.66 4.59
C PHE A 152 10.03 -16.05 4.09
N ASP A 153 9.09 -16.75 3.46
CA ASP A 153 9.28 -18.08 2.91
C ASP A 153 9.54 -18.04 1.39
N ALA A 154 10.04 -19.16 0.85
CA ALA A 154 10.22 -19.29 -0.59
C ALA A 154 8.89 -19.13 -1.33
N GLY A 155 8.90 -18.40 -2.44
CA GLY A 155 7.71 -18.02 -3.22
C GLY A 155 7.14 -16.66 -2.83
N ASP A 156 7.35 -16.20 -1.59
CA ASP A 156 6.78 -14.94 -1.12
C ASP A 156 7.19 -13.76 -2.02
N CYS A 157 6.29 -12.79 -2.15
CA CYS A 157 6.59 -11.52 -2.78
C CYS A 157 6.62 -10.40 -1.75
N VAL A 158 7.68 -9.61 -1.79
CA VAL A 158 7.82 -8.40 -0.99
C VAL A 158 7.94 -7.19 -1.90
N ALA A 159 7.30 -6.09 -1.51
CA ALA A 159 7.37 -4.83 -2.22
C ALA A 159 7.64 -3.68 -1.24
N GLY A 160 8.29 -2.65 -1.76
CA GLY A 160 8.82 -1.57 -0.99
C GLY A 160 9.01 -0.30 -1.80
N VAL A 161 9.35 0.76 -1.09
CA VAL A 161 9.56 2.09 -1.66
C VAL A 161 10.99 2.53 -1.38
N GLY A 162 11.61 3.19 -2.35
CA GLY A 162 12.94 3.77 -2.19
C GLY A 162 13.02 4.66 -0.96
N GLU A 163 14.02 4.45 -0.12
CA GLU A 163 14.21 5.23 1.11
C GLU A 163 15.68 5.57 1.33
N ASN A 164 15.95 6.61 2.13
CA ASN A 164 17.30 7.03 2.49
C ASN A 164 18.08 5.83 3.08
N PRO A 165 19.19 5.40 2.46
CA PRO A 165 19.97 4.24 2.89
C PRO A 165 20.38 4.26 4.37
N GLN A 166 20.72 5.44 4.91
CA GLN A 166 21.17 5.58 6.30
C GLN A 166 20.09 5.19 7.31
N LYS A 167 18.80 5.35 6.97
CA LYS A 167 17.67 4.95 7.83
C LYS A 167 17.37 3.45 7.81
N LEU A 168 18.02 2.73 6.90
CA LEU A 168 17.77 1.31 6.64
C LEU A 168 18.83 0.39 7.26
N ILE A 169 19.90 0.94 7.81
CA ILE A 169 20.96 0.18 8.48
C ILE A 169 20.34 -0.66 9.62
N GLY A 170 20.73 -1.93 9.68
CA GLY A 170 20.23 -2.95 10.60
C GLY A 170 18.90 -3.62 10.17
N LYS A 171 18.22 -3.11 9.15
CA LYS A 171 16.91 -3.60 8.71
C LYS A 171 17.02 -4.57 7.54
N VAL A 172 15.97 -5.38 7.37
CA VAL A 172 15.77 -6.16 6.15
C VAL A 172 15.19 -5.24 5.07
N VAL A 173 15.81 -5.26 3.90
CA VAL A 173 15.54 -4.33 2.79
C VAL A 173 15.49 -5.08 1.48
N ILE A 174 14.85 -4.46 0.48
CA ILE A 174 14.96 -4.88 -0.91
C ILE A 174 16.06 -4.06 -1.56
N LEU A 175 17.12 -4.72 -2.03
CA LEU A 175 18.23 -4.07 -2.74
C LEU A 175 18.06 -4.32 -4.24
N GLN A 176 18.17 -3.28 -5.05
CA GLN A 176 18.35 -3.37 -6.51
C GLN A 176 19.80 -3.08 -6.85
N LYS A 177 20.46 -4.06 -7.46
CA LYS A 177 21.83 -3.97 -7.94
C LYS A 177 21.90 -3.08 -9.18
N THR A 178 23.11 -2.72 -9.59
CA THR A 178 23.36 -1.94 -10.81
C THR A 178 22.93 -2.67 -12.09
N ASN A 179 22.91 -4.00 -12.09
CA ASN A 179 22.40 -4.85 -13.17
C ASN A 179 20.87 -5.06 -13.13
N ASP A 180 20.14 -4.27 -12.32
CA ASP A 180 18.70 -4.35 -12.09
C ASP A 180 18.19 -5.61 -11.37
N ASP A 181 19.06 -6.55 -11.01
CA ASP A 181 18.69 -7.68 -10.15
C ASP A 181 18.28 -7.20 -8.76
N THR A 182 17.28 -7.85 -8.18
CA THR A 182 16.84 -7.55 -6.82
C THR A 182 17.17 -8.69 -5.86
N CYS A 183 17.42 -8.35 -4.60
CA CYS A 183 17.51 -9.34 -3.53
C CYS A 183 16.94 -8.80 -2.22
N LEU A 184 16.49 -9.73 -1.37
CA LEU A 184 16.18 -9.47 0.03
C LEU A 184 17.44 -9.67 0.89
N CYS A 185 17.82 -8.67 1.67
CA CYS A 185 19.01 -8.76 2.51
C CYS A 185 18.88 -7.90 3.77
N ARG A 186 19.71 -8.14 4.78
CA ARG A 186 19.90 -7.19 5.88
C ARG A 186 21.01 -6.22 5.53
N LEU A 187 20.76 -4.92 5.67
CA LEU A 187 21.75 -3.88 5.45
C LEU A 187 22.60 -3.68 6.71
N ASN A 188 23.92 -3.82 6.59
CA ASN A 188 24.86 -3.67 7.71
C ASN A 188 25.52 -2.29 7.71
N SER A 189 25.96 -1.83 6.54
CA SER A 189 26.53 -0.50 6.35
C SER A 189 26.29 -0.04 4.90
N VAL A 190 26.39 1.27 4.65
CA VAL A 190 26.16 1.82 3.32
C VAL A 190 26.96 3.09 3.08
N THR A 191 27.54 3.18 1.88
CA THR A 191 28.12 4.40 1.30
C THR A 191 27.25 4.86 0.13
N ASP A 192 27.68 5.86 -0.64
CA ASP A 192 26.88 6.43 -1.72
C ASP A 192 26.49 5.41 -2.81
N SER A 193 27.34 4.41 -3.07
CA SER A 193 27.12 3.40 -4.13
C SER A 193 27.30 1.96 -3.69
N ILE A 194 27.84 1.70 -2.50
CA ILE A 194 28.14 0.35 -2.02
C ILE A 194 27.36 0.08 -0.72
N ALA A 195 26.65 -1.04 -0.71
CA ALA A 195 25.99 -1.57 0.47
C ALA A 195 26.74 -2.80 0.97
N GLU A 196 27.02 -2.84 2.27
CA GLU A 196 27.46 -4.07 2.93
C GLU A 196 26.23 -4.79 3.47
N ILE A 197 26.02 -6.01 2.99
CA ILE A 197 24.79 -6.75 3.23
C ILE A 197 25.08 -8.14 3.79
N SER A 198 24.13 -8.65 4.57
CA SER A 198 24.08 -10.05 4.96
C SER A 198 22.84 -10.71 4.36
N PHE A 199 23.08 -11.83 3.69
CA PHE A 199 22.03 -12.76 3.29
C PHE A 199 21.62 -13.64 4.48
N CYS A 200 20.58 -14.45 4.28
CA CYS A 200 20.08 -15.35 5.31
C CYS A 200 21.09 -16.42 5.76
N LYS A 201 22.04 -16.79 4.90
CA LYS A 201 23.07 -17.79 5.20
C LYS A 201 24.10 -17.19 6.15
N LYS A 202 24.77 -18.04 6.94
CA LYS A 202 25.97 -17.67 7.73
C LYS A 202 27.16 -17.36 6.82
N THR A 203 26.95 -16.51 5.82
CA THR A 203 27.96 -16.00 4.92
C THR A 203 28.50 -14.69 5.50
N PRO A 204 29.81 -14.42 5.33
CA PRO A 204 30.36 -13.12 5.70
C PRO A 204 29.59 -11.99 4.98
N PRO A 205 29.54 -10.79 5.60
CA PRO A 205 28.99 -9.61 4.93
C PRO A 205 29.60 -9.43 3.54
N THR A 206 28.74 -9.22 2.55
CA THR A 206 29.14 -9.04 1.16
C THR A 206 28.94 -7.58 0.79
N ARG A 207 29.91 -7.00 0.09
CA ARG A 207 29.79 -5.65 -0.47
C ARG A 207 29.19 -5.73 -1.86
N VAL A 208 28.13 -4.96 -2.10
CA VAL A 208 27.36 -4.98 -3.35
C VAL A 208 27.12 -3.55 -3.81
N GLU A 209 27.43 -3.29 -5.07
CA GLU A 209 27.03 -2.05 -5.73
C GLU A 209 25.53 -2.04 -5.95
N PHE A 210 24.88 -0.94 -5.58
CA PHE A 210 23.44 -0.84 -5.64
C PHE A 210 23.00 0.42 -6.38
N LYS A 211 21.89 0.29 -7.09
CA LYS A 211 21.16 1.41 -7.70
C LYS A 211 20.13 1.97 -6.74
N LYS A 212 19.54 1.10 -5.90
CA LYS A 212 18.44 1.46 -5.03
C LYS A 212 18.28 0.54 -3.82
N LEU A 213 17.85 1.12 -2.71
CA LEU A 213 17.42 0.40 -1.50
C LEU A 213 15.97 0.76 -1.18
N GLY A 214 15.16 -0.26 -0.92
CA GLY A 214 13.75 -0.13 -0.61
C GLY A 214 13.41 -0.61 0.79
N ARG A 215 12.66 0.20 1.54
CA ARG A 215 11.97 -0.26 2.74
C ARG A 215 10.78 -1.11 2.33
N ILE A 216 10.68 -2.31 2.91
CA ILE A 216 9.54 -3.21 2.73
C ILE A 216 8.30 -2.59 3.37
N LEU A 217 7.22 -2.47 2.59
CA LEU A 217 5.92 -1.97 3.04
C LEU A 217 4.80 -2.97 2.79
N TRP A 218 5.02 -3.91 1.89
CA TRP A 218 4.03 -4.88 1.46
C TRP A 218 4.69 -6.25 1.34
N HIS A 219 3.93 -7.28 1.73
CA HIS A 219 4.34 -8.68 1.67
C HIS A 219 3.10 -9.51 1.41
N ARG A 220 3.20 -10.43 0.44
CA ARG A 220 2.23 -11.50 0.25
C ARG A 220 2.93 -12.84 0.25
N LYS A 221 2.33 -13.77 0.97
CA LYS A 221 2.70 -15.17 0.86
C LYS A 221 2.32 -15.67 -0.52
N SER A 222 3.20 -16.47 -1.11
CA SER A 222 2.78 -17.22 -2.29
C SER A 222 1.67 -18.18 -1.89
N ILE A 223 0.47 -17.94 -2.40
CA ILE A 223 -0.59 -18.95 -2.41
C ILE A 223 -0.33 -19.86 -3.61
N CYS A 224 0.88 -20.41 -3.73
CA CYS A 224 1.04 -21.64 -4.50
C CYS A 224 0.51 -22.75 -3.59
N SER A 225 -0.81 -22.93 -3.59
CA SER A 225 -1.43 -24.15 -3.09
C SER A 225 -0.88 -25.31 -3.91
N ASN A 226 0.01 -26.07 -3.27
CA ASN A 226 0.52 -27.40 -3.63
C ASN A 226 1.28 -27.49 -4.97
N PHE A 227 2.60 -27.69 -4.86
CA PHE A 227 3.29 -28.64 -5.76
C PHE A 227 3.04 -30.06 -5.24
#